data_AF-A0A6L7VW34-F1
#
_entry.id   AF-A0A6L7VW34-F1
#
_cell.length_a   1.000
_cell.length_b   1.000
_cell.length_c   1.000
_cell.angle_alpha   90.00
_cell.angle_beta   90.00
_cell.angle_gamma   90.00
#
_symmetry.space_group_name_H-M   'P 1'
#
loop_
_entity.id
_entity.type
_entity.pdbx_description
1 polymer ?
#
loop_
_entity_poly.entity_id
_entity_poly.type
_entity_poly.pdbx_seq_one_letter_code
_entity_poly.pdbx_strand_id
1 'polypeptide(L)'
;MSRHGKDPNFNSQITLRKQLVMVGIVLGIAIGSLGSLAFVIWSDGDRSKSTLSDSISANQEPNATQEITVQNELSPELAKLSRVDSMIEIVSEFDRLSKEQMAALARQTTNLEPRSKRSTIQTLLIGELSRRDPKHALEQVWKMPRSQWTELVPVVFSEWSLINIEDSFATSMELHAALRETAIRSLLNTRTELSNDRWLTLAAEHDFEESILTLLREREAITLLDSPLDAFQLVIQDDVDDQLQSDLIQKIARTMVQQNGYESFDPLIEYSIWWFSDLLLEEAESNPIEFFSVIKSLPAESRNSVIYPLVKAWVPLDPSTAYESISSLEEFKDKFYYHDIFRIWAEVDLEGLFTRVESFPRSERAWAAYSALLELVKKSPEEALNRTFDYESVVGVDVLDLQESLISEWAASDPKAAVNWVTANTTEDTWDQAWLLWMGLREFVKIDPEAALEFALSQAPESVYAERGFADRVIDDVVDGGELELAMAALDRLPESARIDSFTSVGTALALEHRWQEVVELIEGFSDEEQVGYFNTVTYFAMRDDLIELLETVPKLPSEKARRLVAQGMLRNHERYGGSLTTNQVNYLRQYVDQNDDSNKNHLN
;
A
#
# COMPACT_ATOMS: atom_id res chain seq x y z
N MET A 1 1.36 2.33 -58.97
CA MET A 1 0.90 1.09 -58.30
C MET A 1 1.81 0.83 -57.11
N SER A 2 1.22 0.60 -55.93
CA SER A 2 1.84 0.13 -54.68
C SER A 2 2.84 1.04 -53.95
N ARG A 3 2.33 1.86 -53.01
CA ARG A 3 3.04 2.28 -51.78
C ARG A 3 2.33 1.63 -50.59
N HIS A 4 3.02 0.78 -49.85
CA HIS A 4 2.59 0.31 -48.53
C HIS A 4 3.15 1.26 -47.47
N GLY A 5 2.25 1.93 -46.74
CA GLY A 5 2.56 2.66 -45.52
C GLY A 5 2.63 1.70 -44.34
N LYS A 6 3.64 1.88 -43.48
CA LYS A 6 3.74 1.23 -42.17
C LYS A 6 3.03 2.11 -41.14
N ASP A 7 2.15 1.47 -40.37
CA ASP A 7 1.35 2.06 -39.31
C ASP A 7 2.18 2.16 -37.99
N PRO A 8 2.22 3.30 -37.26
CA PRO A 8 3.07 3.47 -36.08
C PRO A 8 2.48 2.95 -34.76
N ASN A 9 1.26 2.38 -34.75
CA ASN A 9 0.49 2.20 -33.51
C ASN A 9 0.65 0.85 -32.77
N PHE A 10 1.70 0.07 -33.03
CA PHE A 10 1.86 -1.24 -32.36
C PHE A 10 2.69 -1.20 -31.06
N ASN A 11 3.33 -0.08 -30.73
CA ASN A 11 4.21 0.04 -29.54
C ASN A 11 3.54 0.58 -28.27
N SER A 12 2.30 1.07 -28.33
CA SER A 12 1.62 1.65 -27.15
C SER A 12 0.94 0.61 -26.24
N GLN A 13 0.64 -0.59 -26.73
CA GLN A 13 -0.02 -1.64 -25.92
C GLN A 13 0.95 -2.46 -25.04
N ILE A 14 2.26 -2.43 -25.32
CA ILE A 14 3.28 -3.11 -24.52
C ILE A 14 3.66 -2.28 -23.27
N THR A 15 3.53 -0.95 -23.34
CA THR A 15 3.85 -0.04 -22.22
C THR A 15 2.78 -0.07 -21.12
N LEU A 16 1.51 -0.22 -21.48
CA LEU A 16 0.40 -0.29 -20.52
C LEU A 16 0.37 -1.59 -19.70
N ARG A 17 0.81 -2.73 -20.27
CA ARG A 17 0.96 -3.98 -19.52
C ARG A 17 2.14 -3.98 -18.54
N LYS A 18 3.18 -3.17 -18.78
CA LYS A 18 4.33 -3.04 -17.87
C LYS A 18 4.05 -2.11 -16.69
N GLN A 19 3.17 -1.11 -16.86
CA GLN A 19 2.80 -0.19 -15.77
C GLN A 19 1.79 -0.80 -14.79
N LEU A 20 0.87 -1.66 -15.25
CA LEU A 20 -0.07 -2.37 -14.38
C LEU A 20 0.60 -3.46 -13.50
N VAL A 21 1.70 -4.07 -13.97
CA VAL A 21 2.51 -4.99 -13.14
C VAL A 21 3.32 -4.22 -12.10
N MET A 22 3.75 -2.99 -12.38
CA MET A 22 4.51 -2.16 -11.45
C MET A 22 3.66 -1.62 -10.28
N VAL A 23 2.40 -1.24 -10.52
CA VAL A 23 1.49 -0.76 -9.46
C VAL A 23 1.06 -1.89 -8.52
N GLY A 24 0.91 -3.13 -9.02
CA GLY A 24 0.63 -4.30 -8.18
C GLY A 24 1.79 -4.71 -7.26
N ILE A 25 3.04 -4.38 -7.64
CA ILE A 25 4.25 -4.71 -6.86
C ILE A 25 4.54 -3.63 -5.80
N VAL A 26 4.29 -2.35 -6.10
CA VAL A 26 4.50 -1.25 -5.14
C VAL A 26 3.55 -1.34 -3.94
N LEU A 27 2.33 -1.89 -4.08
CA LEU A 27 1.44 -2.16 -2.95
C LEU A 27 1.88 -3.36 -2.09
N GLY A 28 2.72 -4.26 -2.61
CA GLY A 28 3.26 -5.41 -1.86
C GLY A 28 4.46 -5.06 -0.96
N ILE A 29 5.18 -3.98 -1.28
CA ILE A 29 6.44 -3.63 -0.60
C ILE A 29 6.21 -2.85 0.71
N ALA A 30 5.05 -2.22 0.90
CA ALA A 30 4.75 -1.47 2.13
C ALA A 30 4.42 -2.34 3.36
N ILE A 31 4.34 -3.68 3.21
CA ILE A 31 3.96 -4.61 4.30
C ILE A 31 5.18 -5.46 4.77
N GLY A 32 6.34 -5.32 4.12
CA GLY A 32 7.51 -6.20 4.29
C GLY A 32 8.51 -5.83 5.40
N SER A 33 8.08 -5.32 6.55
CA SER A 33 9.01 -4.91 7.63
C SER A 33 8.68 -5.47 9.03
N LEU A 34 8.28 -6.74 9.11
CA LEU A 34 8.34 -7.56 10.34
C LEU A 34 8.56 -9.05 10.00
N GLY A 35 9.82 -9.48 10.05
CA GLY A 35 10.22 -10.87 9.85
C GLY A 35 9.63 -11.85 10.87
N SER A 36 9.20 -13.01 10.38
CA SER A 36 8.78 -14.21 11.10
C SER A 36 7.33 -14.32 11.62
N LEU A 37 6.34 -13.62 11.02
CA LEU A 37 4.90 -13.87 11.31
C LEU A 37 3.93 -14.00 10.12
N ALA A 38 4.38 -13.92 8.87
CA ALA A 38 3.51 -13.70 7.71
C ALA A 38 3.06 -14.97 6.95
N PHE A 39 2.63 -16.04 7.64
CA PHE A 39 2.03 -17.22 6.97
C PHE A 39 0.55 -17.48 7.29
N VAL A 40 -0.20 -16.52 7.85
CA VAL A 40 -1.59 -16.80 8.33
C VAL A 40 -2.70 -15.93 7.72
N ILE A 41 -2.44 -14.93 6.87
CA ILE A 41 -3.51 -13.96 6.49
C ILE A 41 -4.03 -14.09 5.03
N TRP A 42 -3.58 -15.05 4.22
CA TRP A 42 -4.06 -15.14 2.82
C TRP A 42 -4.54 -16.53 2.41
N SER A 43 -5.58 -17.06 3.08
CA SER A 43 -6.39 -18.17 2.53
C SER A 43 -7.80 -18.27 3.14
N ASP A 44 -8.59 -17.20 3.13
CA ASP A 44 -10.04 -17.35 3.35
C ASP A 44 -10.81 -16.44 2.39
N GLY A 45 -11.21 -16.99 1.26
CA GLY A 45 -11.87 -16.23 0.21
C GLY A 45 -12.12 -16.94 -1.11
N ASP A 46 -12.36 -18.26 -1.13
CA ASP A 46 -13.30 -18.83 -2.12
C ASP A 46 -13.64 -20.30 -1.80
N ARG A 47 -14.91 -20.59 -1.51
CA ARG A 47 -15.45 -21.96 -1.43
C ARG A 47 -16.37 -22.18 -2.61
N SER A 48 -15.87 -22.88 -3.63
CA SER A 48 -16.73 -23.67 -4.50
C SER A 48 -17.00 -25.04 -3.87
N LYS A 49 -18.27 -25.43 -3.86
CA LYS A 49 -18.80 -26.67 -3.28
C LYS A 49 -18.21 -27.88 -4.01
N SER A 50 -17.55 -28.79 -3.28
CA SER A 50 -17.47 -30.20 -3.68
C SER A 50 -17.73 -31.11 -2.48
N THR A 51 -18.57 -32.10 -2.74
CA THR A 51 -19.13 -33.06 -1.78
C THR A 51 -18.13 -34.17 -1.48
N LEU A 52 -17.78 -34.35 -0.20
CA LEU A 52 -17.23 -35.59 0.33
C LEU A 52 -17.71 -35.76 1.78
N SER A 53 -18.92 -36.29 1.91
CA SER A 53 -19.36 -37.01 3.10
C SER A 53 -18.99 -38.48 2.90
N ASP A 54 -18.13 -39.04 3.76
CA ASP A 54 -18.39 -40.32 4.43
C ASP A 54 -17.21 -40.70 5.34
N SER A 55 -17.55 -41.17 6.53
CA SER A 55 -16.71 -41.78 7.58
C SER A 55 -15.86 -40.85 8.47
N ILE A 56 -16.46 -40.38 9.57
CA ILE A 56 -16.02 -40.63 10.96
C ILE A 56 -17.25 -40.41 11.85
N SER A 57 -17.54 -41.41 12.68
CA SER A 57 -18.71 -41.44 13.55
C SER A 57 -18.54 -40.55 14.78
N ALA A 58 -19.59 -39.78 15.05
CA ALA A 58 -20.11 -39.31 16.34
C ALA A 58 -19.15 -39.29 17.55
N ASN A 59 -18.77 -38.09 17.97
CA ASN A 59 -18.74 -37.75 19.38
C ASN A 59 -19.40 -36.38 19.59
N GLN A 60 -20.26 -36.34 20.59
CA GLN A 60 -21.18 -35.25 20.93
C GLN A 60 -20.44 -33.92 21.18
N GLU A 61 -20.91 -32.85 20.54
CA GLU A 61 -20.66 -31.48 20.97
C GLU A 61 -21.38 -31.22 22.30
N PRO A 62 -20.73 -30.66 23.34
CA PRO A 62 -21.43 -30.12 24.49
C PRO A 62 -21.92 -28.70 24.21
N ASN A 63 -23.17 -28.46 24.60
CA ASN A 63 -23.88 -27.19 24.55
C ASN A 63 -23.08 -26.00 25.11
N ALA A 64 -23.35 -24.85 24.50
CA ALA A 64 -22.88 -23.53 24.86
C ALA A 64 -23.22 -23.10 26.31
N THR A 65 -22.45 -22.11 26.76
CA THR A 65 -22.71 -21.18 27.88
C THR A 65 -22.43 -21.68 29.31
N GLN A 66 -21.15 -21.94 29.60
CA GLN A 66 -20.56 -21.57 30.89
C GLN A 66 -19.35 -20.67 30.61
N GLU A 67 -19.50 -19.35 30.85
CA GLU A 67 -18.36 -18.49 31.12
C GLU A 67 -17.71 -18.98 32.41
N ILE A 68 -16.71 -19.83 32.25
CA ILE A 68 -15.81 -20.23 33.33
C ILE A 68 -14.92 -19.01 33.61
N THR A 69 -15.26 -18.23 34.62
CA THR A 69 -14.32 -17.33 35.28
C THR A 69 -13.32 -18.18 36.09
N VAL A 70 -12.43 -18.91 35.40
CA VAL A 70 -11.21 -19.44 36.02
C VAL A 70 -10.19 -18.32 35.91
N GLN A 71 -10.02 -17.59 37.01
CA GLN A 71 -8.76 -16.89 37.23
C GLN A 71 -7.66 -17.94 37.18
N ASN A 72 -6.82 -17.86 36.14
CA ASN A 72 -5.65 -18.68 35.92
C ASN A 72 -4.63 -18.48 37.06
N GLU A 73 -4.79 -19.19 38.18
CA GLU A 73 -3.66 -19.38 39.10
C GLU A 73 -2.63 -20.24 38.35
N LEU A 74 -1.51 -19.63 37.97
CA LEU A 74 -0.33 -20.36 37.50
C LEU A 74 0.03 -21.41 38.56
N SER A 75 0.35 -22.63 38.15
CA SER A 75 0.87 -23.62 39.10
C SER A 75 2.07 -23.04 39.87
N PRO A 76 2.26 -23.39 41.16
CA PRO A 76 3.39 -22.89 41.96
C PRO A 76 4.73 -23.06 41.24
N GLU A 77 4.89 -24.13 40.47
CA GLU A 77 6.05 -24.44 39.65
C GLU A 77 6.19 -23.47 38.47
N LEU A 78 5.10 -23.16 37.75
CA LEU A 78 5.12 -22.19 36.66
C LEU A 78 5.36 -20.75 37.17
N ALA A 79 4.79 -20.40 38.32
CA ALA A 79 5.04 -19.13 39.00
C ALA A 79 6.49 -19.01 39.49
N LYS A 80 7.13 -20.12 39.85
CA LYS A 80 8.57 -20.17 40.15
C LYS A 80 9.38 -19.95 38.88
N LEU A 81 9.11 -20.69 37.80
CA LEU A 81 9.81 -20.57 36.52
C LEU A 81 9.67 -19.18 35.89
N SER A 82 8.50 -18.53 36.02
CA SER A 82 8.28 -17.19 35.48
C SER A 82 8.99 -16.08 36.26
N ARG A 83 9.58 -16.36 37.42
CA ARG A 83 10.34 -15.40 38.24
C ARG A 83 11.85 -15.58 38.14
N VAL A 84 12.30 -16.65 37.48
CA VAL A 84 13.73 -16.91 37.32
C VAL A 84 14.25 -16.08 36.15
N ASP A 85 15.28 -15.27 36.42
CA ASP A 85 15.93 -14.41 35.43
C ASP A 85 17.14 -15.09 34.75
N SER A 86 17.53 -16.30 35.20
CA SER A 86 18.68 -17.05 34.70
C SER A 86 18.27 -18.39 34.05
N MET A 87 18.71 -18.62 32.81
CA MET A 87 18.48 -19.90 32.11
C MET A 87 19.06 -21.11 32.85
N ILE A 88 20.18 -20.95 33.56
CA ILE A 88 20.83 -22.03 34.30
C ILE A 88 19.94 -22.53 35.46
N GLU A 89 19.29 -21.60 36.16
CA GLU A 89 18.39 -21.93 37.27
C GLU A 89 17.13 -22.64 36.76
N ILE A 90 16.57 -22.19 35.62
CA ILE A 90 15.43 -22.84 34.95
C ILE A 90 15.76 -24.30 34.62
N VAL A 91 16.91 -24.54 33.97
CA VAL A 91 17.32 -25.89 33.57
C VAL A 91 17.53 -26.80 34.78
N SER A 92 18.14 -26.30 35.86
CA SER A 92 18.37 -27.08 37.08
C SER A 92 17.09 -27.55 37.78
N GLU A 93 15.99 -26.83 37.59
CA GLU A 93 14.68 -27.22 38.13
C GLU A 93 14.03 -28.34 37.30
N PHE A 94 14.36 -28.47 36.01
CA PHE A 94 13.77 -29.50 35.15
C PHE A 94 14.27 -30.91 35.47
N ASP A 95 15.48 -31.06 36.00
CA ASP A 95 16.00 -32.34 36.49
C ASP A 95 15.13 -32.96 37.59
N ARG A 96 14.35 -32.13 38.29
CA ARG A 96 13.46 -32.58 39.37
C ARG A 96 12.04 -32.89 38.90
N LEU A 97 11.67 -32.52 37.68
CA LEU A 97 10.33 -32.69 37.16
C LEU A 97 10.16 -34.05 36.48
N SER A 98 9.02 -34.70 36.70
CA SER A 98 8.61 -35.87 35.92
C SER A 98 8.25 -35.47 34.48
N LYS A 99 8.19 -36.46 33.59
CA LYS A 99 7.76 -36.26 32.18
C LYS A 99 6.37 -35.61 32.12
N GLU A 100 5.45 -36.07 32.96
CA GLU A 100 4.07 -35.57 33.06
C GLU A 100 4.02 -34.14 33.59
N GLN A 101 4.89 -33.80 34.55
CA GLN A 101 4.98 -32.45 35.10
C GLN A 101 5.51 -31.47 34.05
N MET A 102 6.55 -31.84 33.30
CA MET A 102 7.07 -31.00 32.20
C MET A 102 6.03 -30.81 31.10
N ALA A 103 5.35 -31.88 30.69
CA ALA A 103 4.26 -31.83 29.71
C ALA A 103 3.09 -30.93 30.17
N ALA A 104 2.72 -30.99 31.45
CA ALA A 104 1.69 -30.13 32.02
C ALA A 104 2.12 -28.67 32.05
N LEU A 105 3.35 -28.38 32.47
CA LEU A 105 3.90 -27.03 32.51
C LEU A 105 3.99 -26.40 31.12
N ALA A 106 4.46 -27.14 30.12
CA ALA A 106 4.60 -26.64 28.75
C ALA A 106 3.25 -26.28 28.10
N ARG A 107 2.13 -26.86 28.57
CA ARG A 107 0.78 -26.43 28.17
C ARG A 107 0.33 -25.17 28.90
N GLN A 108 0.60 -25.09 30.20
CA GLN A 108 0.18 -23.97 31.05
C GLN A 108 0.91 -22.66 30.69
N THR A 109 2.12 -22.74 30.12
CA THR A 109 2.89 -21.58 29.63
C THR A 109 2.20 -20.82 28.50
N THR A 110 1.18 -21.39 27.84
CA THR A 110 0.45 -20.74 26.73
C THR A 110 -0.12 -19.37 27.13
N ASN A 111 -0.40 -19.15 28.42
CA ASN A 111 -0.96 -17.91 28.96
C ASN A 111 0.09 -16.95 29.53
N LEU A 112 1.38 -17.25 29.42
CA LEU A 112 2.44 -16.37 29.93
C LEU A 112 2.67 -15.18 29.00
N GLU A 113 2.78 -14.00 29.60
CA GLU A 113 3.29 -12.79 28.95
C GLU A 113 4.60 -12.34 29.63
N PRO A 114 5.54 -11.73 28.87
CA PRO A 114 5.47 -11.45 27.44
C PRO A 114 5.64 -12.72 26.57
N ARG A 115 5.15 -12.68 25.33
CA ARG A 115 5.28 -13.76 24.33
C ARG A 115 6.69 -14.35 24.21
N SER A 116 7.73 -13.53 24.28
CA SER A 116 9.13 -13.98 24.26
C SER A 116 9.46 -14.94 25.42
N LYS A 117 9.04 -14.60 26.64
CA LYS A 117 9.25 -15.42 27.84
C LYS A 117 8.50 -16.75 27.76
N ARG A 118 7.26 -16.74 27.25
CA ARG A 118 6.47 -17.95 26.96
C ARG A 118 7.20 -18.88 26.02
N SER A 119 7.63 -18.37 24.87
CA SER A 119 8.36 -19.11 23.82
C SER A 119 9.64 -19.75 24.38
N THR A 120 10.44 -18.99 25.13
CA THR A 120 11.68 -19.51 25.77
C THR A 120 11.39 -20.66 26.73
N ILE A 121 10.43 -20.50 27.66
CA ILE A 121 10.14 -21.55 28.66
C ILE A 121 9.55 -22.80 27.98
N GLN A 122 8.69 -22.63 26.96
CA GLN A 122 8.15 -23.76 26.19
C GLN A 122 9.24 -24.52 25.45
N THR A 123 10.13 -23.81 24.76
CA THR A 123 11.27 -24.39 24.05
C THR A 123 12.15 -25.21 24.99
N LEU A 124 12.48 -24.69 26.18
CA LEU A 124 13.33 -25.43 27.12
C LEU A 124 12.62 -26.66 27.72
N LEU A 125 11.34 -26.54 28.08
CA LEU A 125 10.56 -27.67 28.61
C LEU A 125 10.38 -28.77 27.57
N ILE A 126 10.05 -28.41 26.33
CA ILE A 126 9.90 -29.37 25.24
C ILE A 126 11.25 -29.97 24.86
N GLY A 127 12.33 -29.19 24.84
CA GLY A 127 13.68 -29.69 24.57
C GLY A 127 14.10 -30.74 25.60
N GLU A 128 13.94 -30.45 26.90
CA GLU A 128 14.26 -31.40 27.96
C GLU A 128 13.36 -32.63 27.95
N LEU A 129 12.05 -32.46 27.70
CA LEU A 129 11.15 -33.60 27.51
C LEU A 129 11.59 -34.46 26.32
N SER A 130 12.05 -33.83 25.23
CA SER A 130 12.51 -34.53 24.03
C SER A 130 13.76 -35.36 24.26
N ARG A 131 14.70 -34.86 25.07
CA ARG A 131 15.88 -35.63 25.52
C ARG A 131 15.54 -36.91 26.27
N ARG A 132 14.42 -36.90 27.01
CA ARG A 132 13.99 -38.04 27.84
C ARG A 132 13.00 -38.96 27.14
N ASP A 133 12.17 -38.39 26.27
CA ASP A 133 11.07 -39.07 25.59
C ASP A 133 10.59 -38.28 24.36
N PRO A 134 11.27 -38.39 23.22
CA PRO A 134 11.01 -37.53 22.07
C PRO A 134 9.64 -37.78 21.43
N LYS A 135 9.16 -39.04 21.44
CA LYS A 135 7.81 -39.37 20.97
C LYS A 135 6.75 -38.71 21.85
N HIS A 136 6.90 -38.80 23.17
CA HIS A 136 5.97 -38.16 24.08
C HIS A 136 6.01 -36.62 23.98
N ALA A 137 7.20 -36.04 23.78
CA ALA A 137 7.35 -34.60 23.55
C ALA A 137 6.60 -34.15 22.30
N LEU A 138 6.74 -34.88 21.19
CA LEU A 138 6.03 -34.61 19.94
C LEU A 138 4.51 -34.70 20.13
N GLU A 139 4.02 -35.72 20.85
CA GLU A 139 2.60 -35.82 21.23
C GLU A 139 2.11 -34.63 22.06
N GLN A 140 2.98 -34.03 22.89
CA GLN A 140 2.61 -32.83 23.65
C GLN A 140 2.51 -31.60 22.75
N VAL A 141 3.44 -31.44 21.79
CA VAL A 141 3.40 -30.34 20.81
C VAL A 141 2.10 -30.41 20.01
N TRP A 142 1.64 -31.59 19.60
CA TRP A 142 0.34 -31.76 18.91
C TRP A 142 -0.89 -31.39 19.74
N LYS A 143 -0.78 -31.36 21.07
CA LYS A 143 -1.84 -30.89 21.98
C LYS A 143 -1.80 -29.37 22.19
N MET A 144 -0.79 -28.68 21.66
CA MET A 144 -0.67 -27.22 21.74
C MET A 144 -1.32 -26.55 20.51
N PRO A 145 -1.61 -25.23 20.57
CA PRO A 145 -2.12 -24.49 19.43
C PRO A 145 -1.22 -24.66 18.19
N ARG A 146 -1.82 -24.82 17.01
CA ARG A 146 -1.09 -25.03 15.73
C ARG A 146 -0.06 -23.95 15.44
N SER A 147 -0.29 -22.71 15.88
CA SER A 147 0.63 -21.60 15.75
C SER A 147 1.97 -21.78 16.48
N GLN A 148 2.07 -22.74 17.41
CA GLN A 148 3.29 -23.08 18.15
C GLN A 148 4.04 -24.26 17.53
N TRP A 149 3.43 -24.99 16.58
CA TRP A 149 4.03 -26.20 16.02
C TRP A 149 5.31 -25.90 15.23
N THR A 150 5.31 -24.82 14.44
CA THR A 150 6.47 -24.40 13.64
C THR A 150 7.69 -24.04 14.50
N GLU A 151 7.46 -23.60 15.74
CA GLU A 151 8.53 -23.28 16.70
C GLU A 151 9.01 -24.51 17.45
N LEU A 152 8.09 -25.36 17.93
CA LEU A 152 8.42 -26.43 18.88
C LEU A 152 8.76 -27.78 18.22
N VAL A 153 8.24 -28.06 17.01
CA VAL A 153 8.59 -29.28 16.27
C VAL A 153 10.09 -29.35 15.99
N PRO A 154 10.76 -28.31 15.47
CA PRO A 154 12.21 -28.31 15.28
C PRO A 154 12.98 -28.65 16.55
N VAL A 155 12.56 -28.09 17.70
CA VAL A 155 13.19 -28.36 19.00
C VAL A 155 13.14 -29.84 19.36
N VAL A 156 11.99 -30.50 19.15
CA VAL A 156 11.85 -31.95 19.40
C VAL A 156 12.80 -32.74 18.53
N PHE A 157 12.83 -32.46 17.22
CA PHE A 157 13.65 -33.22 16.27
C PHE A 157 15.14 -32.97 16.46
N SER A 158 15.56 -31.73 16.77
CA SER A 158 16.93 -31.38 17.15
C SER A 158 17.40 -32.24 18.32
N GLU A 159 16.67 -32.24 19.43
CA GLU A 159 17.05 -32.97 20.65
C GLU A 159 16.93 -34.50 20.47
N TRP A 160 15.91 -34.97 19.74
CA TRP A 160 15.77 -36.39 19.41
C TRP A 160 16.96 -36.87 18.58
N SER A 161 17.41 -36.07 17.62
CA SER A 161 18.55 -36.43 16.78
C SER A 161 19.80 -36.73 17.58
N LEU A 162 20.02 -36.08 18.72
CA LEU A 162 21.17 -36.31 19.60
C LEU A 162 21.13 -37.70 20.27
N ILE A 163 19.92 -38.26 20.44
CA ILE A 163 19.71 -39.59 21.03
C ILE A 163 19.79 -40.68 19.96
N ASN A 164 18.99 -40.54 18.90
CA ASN A 164 18.84 -41.53 17.84
C ASN A 164 18.41 -40.82 16.55
N ILE A 165 19.36 -40.64 15.62
CA ILE A 165 19.09 -39.89 14.40
C ILE A 165 18.24 -40.69 13.40
N GLU A 166 18.44 -42.00 13.30
CA GLU A 166 17.65 -42.85 12.39
C GLU A 166 16.16 -42.79 12.75
N ASP A 167 15.81 -42.97 14.03
CA ASP A 167 14.41 -42.92 14.49
C ASP A 167 13.83 -41.50 14.32
N SER A 168 14.63 -40.47 14.62
CA SER A 168 14.22 -39.07 14.47
C SER A 168 13.95 -38.74 13.00
N PHE A 169 14.85 -39.13 12.10
CA PHE A 169 14.69 -38.92 10.67
C PHE A 169 13.47 -39.67 10.11
N ALA A 170 13.34 -40.97 10.39
CA ALA A 170 12.20 -41.76 9.96
C ALA A 170 10.87 -41.15 10.44
N THR A 171 10.82 -40.67 11.69
CA THR A 171 9.60 -40.03 12.22
C THR A 171 9.34 -38.67 11.57
N SER A 172 10.38 -37.92 11.20
CA SER A 172 10.21 -36.63 10.50
C SER A 172 9.54 -36.81 9.13
N MET A 173 9.81 -37.94 8.47
CA MET A 173 9.22 -38.30 7.18
C MET A 173 7.72 -38.60 7.27
N GLU A 174 7.20 -38.95 8.44
CA GLU A 174 5.77 -39.17 8.67
C GLU A 174 4.98 -37.85 8.84
N LEU A 175 5.68 -36.71 8.99
CA LEU A 175 5.04 -35.41 9.16
C LEU A 175 4.43 -34.89 7.85
N HIS A 176 3.46 -33.98 7.99
CA HIS A 176 2.97 -33.15 6.90
C HIS A 176 4.11 -32.32 6.29
N ALA A 177 4.09 -32.09 4.97
CA ALA A 177 5.17 -31.46 4.20
C ALA A 177 5.80 -30.23 4.88
N ALA A 178 4.99 -29.25 5.27
CA ALA A 178 5.46 -28.03 5.93
C ALA A 178 6.25 -28.29 7.23
N LEU A 179 5.85 -29.28 8.05
CA LEU A 179 6.54 -29.60 9.31
C LEU A 179 7.69 -30.57 9.11
N ARG A 180 7.59 -31.43 8.08
CA ARG A 180 8.66 -32.35 7.66
C ARG A 180 9.91 -31.57 7.29
N GLU A 181 9.77 -30.54 6.45
CA GLU A 181 10.91 -29.73 6.04
C GLU A 181 11.59 -29.05 7.24
N THR A 182 10.80 -28.43 8.14
CA THR A 182 11.37 -27.77 9.33
C THR A 182 12.05 -28.75 10.27
N ALA A 183 11.48 -29.95 10.46
CA ALA A 183 12.09 -31.02 11.24
C ALA A 183 13.43 -31.45 10.63
N ILE A 184 13.46 -31.77 9.33
CA ILE A 184 14.68 -32.21 8.63
C ILE A 184 15.76 -31.14 8.66
N ARG A 185 15.41 -29.88 8.39
CA ARG A 185 16.34 -28.73 8.50
C ARG A 185 16.95 -28.64 9.90
N SER A 186 16.14 -28.85 10.94
CA SER A 186 16.63 -28.88 12.31
C SER A 186 17.61 -30.03 12.58
N LEU A 187 17.34 -31.23 12.05
CA LEU A 187 18.24 -32.38 12.16
C LEU A 187 19.61 -32.08 11.52
N LEU A 188 19.60 -31.52 10.31
CA LEU A 188 20.80 -31.16 9.56
C LEU A 188 21.66 -30.12 10.28
N ASN A 189 21.02 -29.11 10.86
CA ASN A 189 21.71 -28.08 11.63
C ASN A 189 22.31 -28.60 12.94
N THR A 190 21.70 -29.62 13.55
CA THR A 190 22.13 -30.16 14.85
C THR A 190 23.27 -31.17 14.72
N ARG A 191 23.28 -31.97 13.65
CA ARG A 191 24.19 -33.12 13.47
C ARG A 191 25.26 -32.82 12.42
N THR A 192 26.12 -31.86 12.73
CA THR A 192 27.21 -31.40 11.84
C THR A 192 28.34 -32.44 11.67
N GLU A 193 28.35 -33.51 12.45
CA GLU A 193 29.33 -34.58 12.39
C GLU A 193 28.97 -35.71 11.42
N LEU A 194 27.73 -35.75 10.91
CA LEU A 194 27.37 -36.70 9.85
C LEU A 194 27.86 -36.24 8.49
N SER A 195 28.48 -37.15 7.73
CA SER A 195 28.88 -36.91 6.35
C SER A 195 27.67 -36.70 5.44
N ASN A 196 27.85 -35.93 4.36
CA ASN A 196 26.81 -35.71 3.35
C ASN A 196 26.31 -37.04 2.77
N ASP A 197 27.20 -38.01 2.54
CA ASP A 197 26.84 -39.35 2.06
C ASP A 197 25.85 -40.08 2.98
N ARG A 198 25.96 -39.91 4.31
CA ARG A 198 25.04 -40.54 5.25
C ARG A 198 23.66 -39.90 5.19
N TRP A 199 23.59 -38.59 5.04
CA TRP A 199 22.33 -37.87 4.85
C TRP A 199 21.65 -38.23 3.53
N LEU A 200 22.41 -38.33 2.44
CA LEU A 200 21.90 -38.77 1.15
C LEU A 200 21.38 -40.21 1.20
N THR A 201 22.08 -41.09 1.93
CA THR A 201 21.61 -42.46 2.15
C THR A 201 20.27 -42.48 2.89
N LEU A 202 20.14 -41.70 3.96
CA LEU A 202 18.88 -41.57 4.71
C LEU A 202 17.77 -40.96 3.83
N ALA A 203 18.09 -39.96 3.00
CA ALA A 203 17.14 -39.35 2.08
C ALA A 203 16.61 -40.32 1.01
N ALA A 204 17.53 -41.09 0.41
CA ALA A 204 17.22 -42.07 -0.62
C ALA A 204 16.37 -43.23 -0.10
N GLU A 205 16.58 -43.64 1.17
CA GLU A 205 15.75 -44.65 1.84
C GLU A 205 14.28 -44.22 1.99
N HIS A 206 13.99 -42.92 1.87
CA HIS A 206 12.67 -42.33 2.12
C HIS A 206 12.10 -41.49 0.96
N ASP A 207 12.65 -41.59 -0.26
CA ASP A 207 12.19 -40.89 -1.48
C ASP A 207 12.09 -39.36 -1.31
N PHE A 208 13.08 -38.76 -0.64
CA PHE A 208 13.13 -37.33 -0.29
C PHE A 208 14.44 -36.67 -0.69
N GLU A 209 15.06 -37.19 -1.75
CA GLU A 209 16.42 -36.85 -2.18
C GLU A 209 16.55 -35.37 -2.58
N GLU A 210 15.58 -34.82 -3.31
CA GLU A 210 15.63 -33.44 -3.84
C GLU A 210 15.63 -32.37 -2.73
N SER A 211 14.72 -32.47 -1.75
CA SER A 211 14.66 -31.51 -0.64
C SER A 211 15.85 -31.63 0.32
N ILE A 212 16.41 -32.84 0.51
CA ILE A 212 17.63 -33.01 1.34
C ILE A 212 18.87 -32.55 0.60
N LEU A 213 18.96 -32.73 -0.72
CA LEU A 213 20.05 -32.17 -1.53
C LEU A 213 20.11 -30.64 -1.36
N THR A 214 18.97 -29.97 -1.43
CA THR A 214 18.88 -28.53 -1.20
C THR A 214 19.40 -28.12 0.19
N LEU A 215 19.01 -28.83 1.24
CA LEU A 215 19.45 -28.53 2.62
C LEU A 215 20.90 -28.95 2.90
N LEU A 216 21.41 -30.00 2.26
CA LEU A 216 22.82 -30.39 2.34
C LEU A 216 23.72 -29.41 1.59
N ARG A 217 23.24 -28.83 0.50
CA ARG A 217 23.94 -27.75 -0.22
C ARG A 217 23.93 -26.46 0.58
N GLU A 218 22.83 -26.13 1.26
CA GLU A 218 22.79 -25.04 2.24
C GLU A 218 23.91 -25.24 3.29
N ARG A 219 24.01 -26.45 3.84
CA ARG A 219 25.06 -26.81 4.79
C ARG A 219 26.47 -26.76 4.18
N GLU A 220 26.65 -27.25 2.95
CA GLU A 220 27.93 -27.22 2.23
C GLU A 220 28.40 -25.79 1.98
N ALA A 221 27.50 -24.92 1.48
CA ALA A 221 27.75 -23.49 1.32
C ALA A 221 28.14 -22.83 2.65
N ILE A 222 27.48 -23.20 3.76
CA ILE A 222 27.85 -22.73 5.11
C ILE A 222 29.24 -23.23 5.52
N THR A 223 29.61 -24.47 5.21
CA THR A 223 30.94 -25.00 5.50
C THR A 223 32.04 -24.41 4.62
N LEU A 224 31.68 -23.88 3.44
CA LEU A 224 32.57 -23.16 2.53
C LEU A 224 32.69 -21.67 2.88
N LEU A 225 32.17 -21.20 4.01
CA LEU A 225 32.32 -19.79 4.43
C LEU A 225 33.78 -19.39 4.74
N ASP A 226 34.72 -20.34 4.81
CA ASP A 226 36.16 -20.05 4.81
C ASP A 226 36.68 -19.64 3.41
N SER A 227 35.91 -19.92 2.35
CA SER A 227 36.06 -19.43 0.98
C SER A 227 34.71 -18.96 0.42
N PRO A 228 34.20 -17.79 0.86
CA PRO A 228 32.84 -17.37 0.55
C PRO A 228 32.52 -17.23 -0.95
N LEU A 229 33.53 -16.98 -1.79
CA LEU A 229 33.35 -16.92 -3.25
C LEU A 229 33.00 -18.30 -3.83
N ASP A 230 33.64 -19.36 -3.31
CA ASP A 230 33.33 -20.74 -3.71
C ASP A 230 31.92 -21.13 -3.22
N ALA A 231 31.56 -20.72 -2.00
CA ALA A 231 30.20 -20.89 -1.47
C ALA A 231 29.15 -20.18 -2.35
N PHE A 232 29.44 -18.95 -2.79
CA PHE A 232 28.57 -18.19 -3.68
C PHE A 232 28.42 -18.87 -5.05
N GLN A 233 29.53 -19.29 -5.66
CA GLN A 233 29.51 -19.99 -6.94
C GLN A 233 28.73 -21.31 -6.88
N LEU A 234 28.79 -22.02 -5.75
CA LEU A 234 27.99 -23.22 -5.53
C LEU A 234 26.49 -22.87 -5.49
N VAL A 235 26.11 -21.82 -4.76
CA VAL A 235 24.69 -21.43 -4.57
C VAL A 235 24.04 -20.88 -5.83
N ILE A 236 24.79 -20.19 -6.71
CA ILE A 236 24.24 -19.61 -7.95
C ILE A 236 24.18 -20.57 -9.14
N GLN A 237 24.97 -21.65 -9.12
CA GLN A 237 25.01 -22.64 -10.23
C GLN A 237 23.85 -23.64 -10.16
N ASP A 238 23.22 -23.77 -9.01
CA ASP A 238 22.19 -24.75 -8.75
C ASP A 238 20.78 -24.16 -8.81
N ASP A 239 19.82 -24.98 -9.26
CA ASP A 239 18.37 -24.69 -9.28
C ASP A 239 17.81 -24.81 -7.85
N VAL A 240 18.22 -23.89 -6.97
CA VAL A 240 17.77 -23.78 -5.59
C VAL A 240 16.52 -22.90 -5.54
N ASP A 241 15.61 -23.20 -4.61
CA ASP A 241 14.47 -22.33 -4.30
C ASP A 241 14.91 -20.85 -4.10
N ASP A 242 14.21 -19.92 -4.77
CA ASP A 242 14.59 -18.49 -4.83
C ASP A 242 14.76 -17.86 -3.43
N GLN A 243 13.92 -18.23 -2.47
CA GLN A 243 13.97 -17.67 -1.12
C GLN A 243 15.20 -18.19 -0.37
N LEU A 244 15.43 -19.51 -0.42
CA LEU A 244 16.60 -20.12 0.22
C LEU A 244 17.89 -19.62 -0.42
N GLN A 245 17.91 -19.48 -1.75
CA GLN A 245 19.03 -18.91 -2.47
C GLN A 245 19.31 -17.49 -1.99
N SER A 246 18.27 -16.65 -1.84
CA SER A 246 18.43 -15.29 -1.31
C SER A 246 19.01 -15.27 0.11
N ASP A 247 18.48 -16.07 1.03
CA ASP A 247 18.95 -16.11 2.43
C ASP A 247 20.43 -16.56 2.52
N LEU A 248 20.81 -17.59 1.75
CA LEU A 248 22.19 -18.08 1.67
C LEU A 248 23.12 -17.03 1.09
N ILE A 249 22.72 -16.40 -0.01
CA ILE A 249 23.48 -15.35 -0.68
C ILE A 249 23.71 -14.17 0.27
N GLN A 250 22.71 -13.74 1.02
CA GLN A 250 22.85 -12.67 2.02
C GLN A 250 23.85 -13.06 3.12
N LYS A 251 23.80 -14.30 3.63
CA LYS A 251 24.72 -14.79 4.66
C LYS A 251 26.16 -14.88 4.15
N ILE A 252 26.35 -15.38 2.93
CA ILE A 252 27.65 -15.45 2.27
C ILE A 252 28.21 -14.04 2.08
N ALA A 253 27.39 -13.12 1.56
CA ALA A 253 27.81 -11.73 1.36
C ALA A 253 28.19 -11.02 2.66
N ARG A 254 27.41 -11.18 3.75
CA ARG A 254 27.80 -10.67 5.08
C ARG A 254 29.18 -11.19 5.50
N THR A 255 29.42 -12.49 5.29
CA THR A 255 30.70 -13.11 5.65
C THR A 255 31.84 -12.56 4.77
N MET A 256 31.59 -12.34 3.49
CA MET A 256 32.55 -11.72 2.56
C MET A 256 32.95 -10.32 3.01
N VAL A 257 31.98 -9.48 3.37
CA VAL A 257 32.21 -8.11 3.86
C VAL A 257 33.01 -8.14 5.15
N GLN A 258 32.65 -9.02 6.10
CA GLN A 258 33.36 -9.14 7.37
C GLN A 258 34.81 -9.61 7.21
N GLN A 259 35.09 -10.53 6.28
CA GLN A 259 36.43 -11.10 6.08
C GLN A 259 37.33 -10.21 5.22
N ASN A 260 36.79 -9.66 4.14
CA ASN A 260 37.57 -9.05 3.05
C ASN A 260 37.22 -7.57 2.83
N GLY A 261 36.30 -7.01 3.61
CA GLY A 261 35.75 -5.68 3.37
C GLY A 261 34.87 -5.63 2.13
N TYR A 262 34.49 -4.43 1.74
CA TYR A 262 33.52 -4.22 0.68
C TYR A 262 34.03 -4.47 -0.75
N GLU A 263 35.34 -4.61 -0.96
CA GLU A 263 35.92 -4.97 -2.27
C GLU A 263 35.41 -6.34 -2.77
N SER A 264 34.89 -7.16 -1.85
CA SER A 264 34.31 -8.46 -2.14
C SER A 264 32.93 -8.42 -2.81
N PHE A 265 32.30 -7.24 -2.95
CA PHE A 265 30.99 -7.08 -3.59
C PHE A 265 31.00 -7.15 -5.13
N ASP A 266 32.13 -6.83 -5.77
CA ASP A 266 32.24 -6.80 -7.24
C ASP A 266 31.68 -8.07 -7.92
N PRO A 267 32.07 -9.30 -7.52
CA PRO A 267 31.54 -10.52 -8.13
C PRO A 267 30.07 -10.79 -7.77
N LEU A 268 29.55 -10.25 -6.67
CA LEU A 268 28.17 -10.49 -6.22
C LEU A 268 27.17 -9.65 -7.03
N ILE A 269 27.58 -8.43 -7.37
CA ILE A 269 26.72 -7.42 -8.00
C ILE A 269 26.34 -7.78 -9.44
N GLU A 270 27.17 -8.57 -10.11
CA GLU A 270 26.86 -9.09 -11.46
C GLU A 270 25.66 -10.04 -11.48
N TYR A 271 25.35 -10.72 -10.36
CA TYR A 271 24.32 -11.76 -10.34
C TYR A 271 22.94 -11.25 -9.96
N SER A 272 22.81 -10.32 -9.01
CA SER A 272 21.52 -9.70 -8.63
C SER A 272 21.67 -8.72 -7.46
N ILE A 273 21.58 -7.42 -7.72
CA ILE A 273 21.50 -6.41 -6.63
C ILE A 273 20.27 -6.61 -5.75
N TRP A 274 19.18 -7.16 -6.30
CA TRP A 274 17.94 -7.38 -5.56
C TRP A 274 18.12 -8.32 -4.37
N TRP A 275 19.01 -9.32 -4.46
CA TRP A 275 19.26 -10.24 -3.35
C TRP A 275 20.06 -9.62 -2.20
N PHE A 276 20.71 -8.49 -2.44
CA PHE A 276 21.55 -7.82 -1.45
C PHE A 276 20.91 -6.56 -0.88
N SER A 277 19.70 -6.17 -1.28
CA SER A 277 19.13 -4.87 -0.87
C SER A 277 19.16 -4.65 0.64
N ASP A 278 18.85 -5.68 1.42
CA ASP A 278 18.78 -5.60 2.89
C ASP A 278 20.16 -5.49 3.52
N LEU A 279 21.13 -6.24 3.00
CA LEU A 279 22.53 -6.13 3.42
C LEU A 279 23.10 -4.76 3.06
N LEU A 280 22.87 -4.30 1.83
CA LEU A 280 23.34 -2.99 1.37
C LEU A 280 22.72 -1.87 2.21
N LEU A 281 21.47 -2.02 2.66
CA LEU A 281 20.81 -1.10 3.57
C LEU A 281 21.47 -1.14 4.98
N GLU A 282 21.66 -2.32 5.55
CA GLU A 282 22.32 -2.52 6.87
C GLU A 282 23.74 -1.88 6.89
N GLU A 283 24.49 -2.07 5.81
CA GLU A 283 25.83 -1.49 5.65
C GLU A 283 25.79 0.02 5.43
N ALA A 284 24.83 0.50 4.64
CA ALA A 284 24.61 1.94 4.44
C ALA A 284 24.23 2.65 5.74
N GLU A 285 23.47 2.00 6.62
CA GLU A 285 23.11 2.53 7.95
C GLU A 285 24.32 2.56 8.89
N SER A 286 25.18 1.55 8.80
CA SER A 286 26.33 1.39 9.69
C SER A 286 27.52 2.29 9.33
N ASN A 287 27.85 2.40 8.04
CA ASN A 287 28.99 3.18 7.55
C ASN A 287 28.76 3.70 6.12
N PRO A 288 27.90 4.72 5.94
CA PRO A 288 27.49 5.17 4.62
C PRO A 288 28.63 5.75 3.77
N ILE A 289 29.64 6.36 4.39
CA ILE A 289 30.80 6.95 3.68
C ILE A 289 31.65 5.85 3.04
N GLU A 290 31.98 4.81 3.82
CA GLU A 290 32.76 3.69 3.31
C GLU A 290 31.96 2.95 2.25
N PHE A 291 30.68 2.68 2.51
CA PHE A 291 29.80 2.01 1.55
C PHE A 291 29.62 2.81 0.24
N PHE A 292 29.55 4.14 0.30
CA PHE A 292 29.53 4.98 -0.91
C PHE A 292 30.81 4.85 -1.75
N SER A 293 31.96 4.59 -1.11
CA SER A 293 33.21 4.36 -1.86
C SER A 293 33.15 3.11 -2.73
N VAL A 294 32.44 2.09 -2.27
CA VAL A 294 32.13 0.84 -2.96
C VAL A 294 31.18 1.11 -4.10
N ILE A 295 30.12 1.88 -3.85
CA ILE A 295 29.14 2.22 -4.88
C ILE A 295 29.84 2.89 -6.07
N LYS A 296 30.84 3.75 -5.84
CA LYS A 296 31.62 4.38 -6.92
C LYS A 296 32.37 3.40 -7.82
N SER A 297 32.81 2.25 -7.33
CA SER A 297 33.52 1.25 -8.16
C SER A 297 32.57 0.44 -9.05
N LEU A 298 31.28 0.41 -8.72
CA LEU A 298 30.31 -0.40 -9.44
C LEU A 298 30.03 0.12 -10.86
N PRO A 299 29.62 -0.74 -11.80
CA PRO A 299 29.07 -0.31 -13.08
C PRO A 299 27.89 0.65 -12.92
N ALA A 300 27.69 1.58 -13.85
CA ALA A 300 26.68 2.64 -13.73
C ALA A 300 25.25 2.11 -13.57
N GLU A 301 24.92 1.01 -14.24
CA GLU A 301 23.63 0.31 -14.14
C GLU A 301 23.37 -0.19 -12.72
N SER A 302 24.42 -0.75 -12.11
CA SER A 302 24.42 -1.29 -10.75
C SER A 302 24.28 -0.19 -9.71
N ARG A 303 24.97 0.96 -9.91
CA ARG A 303 24.87 2.13 -9.02
C ARG A 303 23.43 2.62 -8.87
N ASN A 304 22.64 2.62 -9.94
CA ASN A 304 21.24 3.07 -9.88
C ASN A 304 20.37 2.24 -8.94
N SER A 305 20.65 0.95 -8.81
CA SER A 305 19.82 0.05 -8.00
C SER A 305 20.17 0.13 -6.51
N VAL A 306 21.38 0.60 -6.18
CA VAL A 306 21.88 0.68 -4.79
C VAL A 306 21.86 2.11 -4.22
N ILE A 307 21.83 3.14 -5.07
CA ILE A 307 21.84 4.54 -4.63
C ILE A 307 20.61 4.89 -3.80
N TYR A 308 19.44 4.32 -4.12
CA TYR A 308 18.20 4.68 -3.43
C TYR A 308 18.14 4.15 -2.00
N PRO A 309 18.47 2.86 -1.72
CA PRO A 309 18.70 2.40 -0.36
C PRO A 309 19.75 3.23 0.39
N LEU A 310 20.88 3.57 -0.26
CA LEU A 310 21.90 4.42 0.36
C LEU A 310 21.33 5.80 0.73
N VAL A 311 20.58 6.46 -0.15
CA VAL A 311 19.94 7.76 0.13
C VAL A 311 19.07 7.67 1.38
N LYS A 312 18.24 6.63 1.47
CA LYS A 312 17.34 6.43 2.62
C LYS A 312 18.08 6.22 3.94
N ALA A 313 19.19 5.49 3.93
CA ALA A 313 19.99 5.24 5.12
C ALA A 313 20.89 6.42 5.52
N TRP A 314 21.51 7.08 4.53
CA TRP A 314 22.55 8.08 4.78
C TRP A 314 22.00 9.47 5.05
N VAL A 315 21.00 9.92 4.28
CA VAL A 315 20.49 11.29 4.40
C VAL A 315 19.95 11.61 5.81
N PRO A 316 19.28 10.69 6.53
CA PRO A 316 18.88 10.95 7.91
C PRO A 316 20.05 11.16 8.89
N LEU A 317 21.25 10.65 8.58
CA LEU A 317 22.42 10.69 9.45
C LEU A 317 23.29 11.94 9.18
N ASP A 318 23.54 12.24 7.91
CA ASP A 318 24.32 13.40 7.46
C ASP A 318 23.86 13.82 6.06
N PRO A 319 22.77 14.62 5.97
CA PRO A 319 22.16 14.94 4.69
C PRO A 319 23.08 15.80 3.80
N SER A 320 23.91 16.63 4.42
CA SER A 320 24.88 17.51 3.77
C SER A 320 25.96 16.70 3.06
N THR A 321 26.63 15.80 3.78
CA THR A 321 27.67 14.95 3.20
C THR A 321 27.09 13.95 2.20
N ALA A 322 25.90 13.42 2.46
CA ALA A 322 25.20 12.53 1.52
C ALA A 322 24.93 13.23 0.18
N TYR A 323 24.38 14.46 0.21
CA TYR A 323 24.16 15.26 -0.99
C TYR A 323 25.45 15.54 -1.76
N GLU A 324 26.51 16.01 -1.08
CA GLU A 324 27.81 16.31 -1.73
C GLU A 324 28.42 15.07 -2.38
N SER A 325 28.30 13.94 -1.70
CA SER A 325 28.81 12.66 -2.19
C SER A 325 28.03 12.22 -3.43
N ILE A 326 26.70 12.16 -3.36
CA ILE A 326 25.86 11.68 -4.45
C ILE A 326 25.92 12.60 -5.67
N SER A 327 25.95 13.92 -5.46
CA SER A 327 26.07 14.91 -6.56
C SER A 327 27.42 14.89 -7.29
N SER A 328 28.45 14.28 -6.68
CA SER A 328 29.74 14.07 -7.35
C SER A 328 29.68 13.01 -8.46
N LEU A 329 28.61 12.22 -8.52
CA LEU A 329 28.43 11.18 -9.52
C LEU A 329 27.72 11.73 -10.76
N GLU A 330 28.42 11.70 -11.90
CA GLU A 330 27.95 12.33 -13.15
C GLU A 330 26.57 11.81 -13.59
N GLU A 331 26.34 10.50 -13.49
CA GLU A 331 25.09 9.87 -13.94
C GLU A 331 23.87 10.19 -13.07
N PHE A 332 24.02 10.90 -11.95
CA PHE A 332 22.92 11.26 -11.06
C PHE A 332 22.53 12.74 -11.14
N LYS A 333 23.23 13.56 -11.92
CA LYS A 333 22.95 14.99 -12.06
C LYS A 333 21.55 15.32 -12.61
N ASP A 334 20.97 14.43 -13.42
CA ASP A 334 19.67 14.66 -14.06
C ASP A 334 18.52 13.82 -13.46
N LYS A 335 18.71 13.24 -12.27
CA LYS A 335 17.79 12.20 -11.75
C LYS A 335 16.95 12.67 -10.56
N PHE A 336 15.78 12.04 -10.42
CA PHE A 336 14.77 12.28 -9.39
C PHE A 336 15.23 12.04 -7.94
N TYR A 337 16.43 11.49 -7.70
CA TYR A 337 16.91 11.19 -6.34
C TYR A 337 17.10 12.43 -5.47
N TYR A 338 17.39 13.60 -6.07
CA TYR A 338 17.50 14.84 -5.32
C TYR A 338 16.20 15.23 -4.63
N HIS A 339 15.04 14.88 -5.21
CA HIS A 339 13.76 15.10 -4.56
C HIS A 339 13.68 14.34 -3.23
N ASP A 340 14.08 13.06 -3.21
CA ASP A 340 14.10 12.27 -1.98
C ASP A 340 15.17 12.74 -0.99
N ILE A 341 16.36 13.13 -1.46
CA ILE A 341 17.40 13.69 -0.60
C ILE A 341 16.88 14.96 0.08
N PHE A 342 16.31 15.91 -0.67
CA PHE A 342 15.84 17.17 -0.09
C PHE A 342 14.62 16.98 0.79
N ARG A 343 13.71 16.06 0.47
CA ARG A 343 12.58 15.71 1.34
C ARG A 343 13.06 15.17 2.68
N ILE A 344 13.94 14.16 2.67
CA ILE A 344 14.47 13.56 3.91
C ILE A 344 15.32 14.57 4.67
N TRP A 345 16.12 15.39 3.97
CA TRP A 345 16.89 16.47 4.60
C TRP A 345 15.96 17.45 5.33
N ALA A 346 14.89 17.91 4.68
CA ALA A 346 13.93 18.82 5.29
C ALA A 346 13.33 18.22 6.58
N GLU A 347 13.01 16.91 6.55
CA GLU A 347 12.45 16.18 7.70
C GLU A 347 13.41 16.18 8.91
N VAL A 348 14.72 15.98 8.69
CA VAL A 348 15.72 15.87 9.78
C VAL A 348 16.40 17.18 10.17
N ASP A 349 16.64 18.08 9.22
CA ASP A 349 17.38 19.33 9.38
C ASP A 349 16.87 20.42 8.43
N LEU A 350 15.65 20.89 8.71
CA LEU A 350 14.95 21.92 7.95
C LEU A 350 15.76 23.23 7.81
N GLU A 351 16.32 23.73 8.92
CA GLU A 351 17.09 24.99 8.92
C GLU A 351 18.41 24.87 8.16
N GLY A 352 19.08 23.71 8.25
CA GLY A 352 20.27 23.43 7.45
C GLY A 352 19.96 23.40 5.97
N LEU A 353 18.83 22.79 5.56
CA LEU A 353 18.39 22.80 4.16
C LEU A 353 18.12 24.23 3.68
N PHE A 354 17.33 25.03 4.42
CA PHE A 354 17.04 26.42 4.08
C PHE A 354 18.32 27.26 3.91
N THR A 355 19.26 27.13 4.84
CA THR A 355 20.55 27.84 4.80
C THR A 355 21.34 27.49 3.53
N ARG A 356 21.15 26.30 2.99
CA ARG A 356 21.92 25.79 1.86
C ARG A 356 21.24 25.98 0.49
N VAL A 357 19.94 26.26 0.44
CA VAL A 357 19.16 26.38 -0.82
C VAL A 357 19.88 27.19 -1.89
N GLU A 358 20.39 28.38 -1.55
CA GLU A 358 21.02 29.28 -2.52
C GLU A 358 22.36 28.76 -3.06
N SER A 359 23.03 27.89 -2.30
CA SER A 359 24.33 27.31 -2.67
C SER A 359 24.20 26.15 -3.67
N PHE A 360 23.02 25.54 -3.79
CA PHE A 360 22.80 24.46 -4.74
C PHE A 360 22.85 24.94 -6.19
N PRO A 361 23.19 24.05 -7.15
CA PRO A 361 23.03 24.31 -8.57
C PRO A 361 21.63 24.81 -8.90
N ARG A 362 21.53 25.72 -9.87
CA ARG A 362 20.25 26.38 -10.22
C ARG A 362 19.11 25.39 -10.48
N SER A 363 19.40 24.24 -11.10
CA SER A 363 18.44 23.16 -11.38
C SER A 363 17.85 22.50 -10.14
N GLU A 364 18.52 22.62 -8.99
CA GLU A 364 18.19 21.91 -7.75
C GLU A 364 17.58 22.82 -6.68
N ARG A 365 17.79 24.13 -6.77
CA ARG A 365 17.27 25.11 -5.80
C ARG A 365 15.76 25.03 -5.64
N ALA A 366 15.04 24.87 -6.76
CA ALA A 366 13.60 24.71 -6.78
C ALA A 366 13.14 23.53 -5.92
N TRP A 367 13.73 22.36 -6.13
CA TRP A 367 13.40 21.14 -5.38
C TRP A 367 13.78 21.23 -3.90
N ALA A 368 14.94 21.82 -3.60
CA ALA A 368 15.39 22.02 -2.23
C ALA A 368 14.46 22.98 -1.46
N ALA A 369 14.14 24.13 -2.05
CA ALA A 369 13.22 25.09 -1.45
C ALA A 369 11.82 24.50 -1.29
N TYR A 370 11.30 23.85 -2.32
CA TYR A 370 10.00 23.19 -2.28
C TYR A 370 9.91 22.16 -1.15
N SER A 371 10.92 21.29 -1.03
CA SER A 371 10.97 20.27 0.03
C SER A 371 11.04 20.89 1.42
N ALA A 372 11.83 21.95 1.59
CA ALA A 372 11.92 22.69 2.84
C ALA A 372 10.58 23.36 3.20
N LEU A 373 9.93 24.02 2.24
CA LEU A 373 8.64 24.67 2.45
C LEU A 373 7.52 23.67 2.74
N LEU A 374 7.51 22.50 2.08
CA LEU A 374 6.56 21.42 2.37
C LEU A 374 6.73 20.84 3.77
N GLU A 375 7.95 20.77 4.29
CA GLU A 375 8.15 20.32 5.66
C GLU A 375 7.85 21.43 6.67
N LEU A 376 8.14 22.69 6.32
CA LEU A 376 7.78 23.84 7.14
C LEU A 376 6.26 23.99 7.24
N VAL A 377 5.49 23.75 6.17
CA VAL A 377 4.03 23.94 6.20
C VAL A 377 3.35 22.99 7.17
N LYS A 378 3.89 21.78 7.37
CA LYS A 378 3.40 20.83 8.39
C LYS A 378 3.62 21.31 9.83
N LYS A 379 4.58 22.20 10.05
CA LYS A 379 4.99 22.71 11.38
C LYS A 379 4.46 24.12 11.67
N SER A 380 4.51 24.99 10.66
CA SER A 380 4.20 26.42 10.72
C SER A 380 3.67 26.87 9.34
N PRO A 381 2.39 26.56 9.01
CA PRO A 381 1.84 26.78 7.67
C PRO A 381 1.92 28.24 7.19
N GLU A 382 1.57 29.18 8.06
CA GLU A 382 1.62 30.62 7.74
C GLU A 382 3.04 31.09 7.43
N GLU A 383 4.02 30.58 8.18
CA GLU A 383 5.43 30.91 7.96
C GLU A 383 5.92 30.35 6.62
N ALA A 384 5.56 29.10 6.29
CA ALA A 384 5.91 28.49 5.01
C ALA A 384 5.39 29.33 3.83
N LEU A 385 4.12 29.75 3.90
CA LEU A 385 3.51 30.57 2.85
C LEU A 385 4.12 31.97 2.78
N ASN A 386 4.46 32.59 3.91
CA ASN A 386 5.15 33.88 3.90
C ASN A 386 6.55 33.79 3.29
N ARG A 387 7.25 32.65 3.48
CA ARG A 387 8.57 32.43 2.89
C ARG A 387 8.54 32.17 1.39
N THR A 388 7.40 31.87 0.75
CA THR A 388 7.37 31.66 -0.72
C THR A 388 7.83 32.90 -1.49
N PHE A 389 7.54 34.10 -0.97
CA PHE A 389 7.93 35.37 -1.57
C PHE A 389 9.46 35.59 -1.54
N ASP A 390 10.16 35.04 -0.55
CA ASP A 390 11.62 35.14 -0.47
C ASP A 390 12.30 34.31 -1.58
N TYR A 391 11.62 33.27 -2.08
CA TYR A 391 12.19 32.32 -3.01
C TYR A 391 11.89 32.59 -4.49
N GLU A 392 10.93 33.45 -4.84
CA GLU A 392 10.56 33.76 -6.24
C GLU A 392 11.78 34.03 -7.12
N SER A 393 12.64 34.96 -6.67
CA SER A 393 13.83 35.37 -7.42
C SER A 393 14.98 34.35 -7.36
N VAL A 394 14.99 33.50 -6.33
CA VAL A 394 16.09 32.57 -6.01
C VAL A 394 15.93 31.25 -6.77
N VAL A 395 14.71 30.73 -6.83
CA VAL A 395 14.41 29.39 -7.35
C VAL A 395 13.93 29.41 -8.79
N GLY A 396 13.39 30.54 -9.27
CA GLY A 396 12.81 30.65 -10.61
C GLY A 396 11.58 29.75 -10.82
N VAL A 397 10.91 29.37 -9.73
CA VAL A 397 9.62 28.69 -9.70
C VAL A 397 8.53 29.75 -9.56
N ASP A 398 7.39 29.51 -10.21
CA ASP A 398 6.23 30.36 -10.03
C ASP A 398 5.75 30.30 -8.56
N VAL A 399 5.57 31.46 -7.92
CA VAL A 399 5.14 31.55 -6.52
C VAL A 399 3.75 30.95 -6.35
N LEU A 400 2.89 31.07 -7.36
CA LEU A 400 1.53 30.54 -7.32
C LEU A 400 1.54 29.01 -7.26
N ASP A 401 2.38 28.35 -8.07
CA ASP A 401 2.52 26.88 -8.08
C ASP A 401 3.00 26.36 -6.70
N LEU A 402 3.93 27.09 -6.07
CA LEU A 402 4.40 26.78 -4.72
C LEU A 402 3.27 26.96 -3.70
N GLN A 403 2.59 28.09 -3.72
CA GLN A 403 1.50 28.39 -2.79
C GLN A 403 0.34 27.40 -2.94
N GLU A 404 -0.02 27.01 -4.17
CA GLU A 404 -1.01 25.97 -4.46
C GLU A 404 -0.68 24.67 -3.72
N SER A 405 0.56 24.20 -3.88
CA SER A 405 1.01 22.96 -3.26
C SER A 405 1.02 23.04 -1.73
N LEU A 406 1.48 24.16 -1.17
CA LEU A 406 1.52 24.37 0.29
C LEU A 406 0.11 24.52 0.89
N ILE A 407 -0.80 25.21 0.21
CA ILE A 407 -2.19 25.35 0.65
C ILE A 407 -2.92 24.02 0.57
N SER A 408 -2.67 23.22 -0.47
CA SER A 408 -3.22 21.87 -0.56
C SER A 408 -2.73 20.99 0.60
N GLU A 409 -1.43 21.02 0.92
CA GLU A 409 -0.86 20.28 2.06
C GLU A 409 -1.42 20.76 3.40
N TRP A 410 -1.52 22.09 3.61
CA TRP A 410 -2.12 22.63 4.84
C TRP A 410 -3.59 22.23 4.95
N ALA A 411 -4.35 22.35 3.86
CA ALA A 411 -5.77 22.08 3.86
C ALA A 411 -6.11 20.60 4.09
N ALA A 412 -5.19 19.68 3.78
CA ALA A 412 -5.33 18.27 4.14
C ALA A 412 -5.35 18.03 5.67
N SER A 413 -4.80 18.96 6.47
CA SER A 413 -4.75 18.88 7.93
C SER A 413 -5.70 19.85 8.65
N ASP A 414 -5.82 21.08 8.16
CA ASP A 414 -6.72 22.12 8.68
C ASP A 414 -7.24 22.99 7.52
N PRO A 415 -8.28 22.51 6.79
CA PRO A 415 -8.79 23.21 5.62
C PRO A 415 -9.37 24.59 5.97
N LYS A 416 -9.98 24.73 7.15
CA LYS A 416 -10.58 25.98 7.59
C LYS A 416 -9.51 27.05 7.84
N ALA A 417 -8.40 26.69 8.49
CA ALA A 417 -7.30 27.63 8.69
C ALA A 417 -6.63 28.02 7.37
N ALA A 418 -6.39 27.06 6.47
CA ALA A 418 -5.83 27.33 5.15
C ALA A 418 -6.69 28.31 4.34
N VAL A 419 -8.00 28.06 4.28
CA VAL A 419 -8.97 28.94 3.60
C VAL A 419 -8.99 30.34 4.22
N ASN A 420 -9.05 30.44 5.55
CA ASN A 420 -9.00 31.74 6.24
C ASN A 420 -7.71 32.50 5.95
N TRP A 421 -6.57 31.80 5.87
CA TRP A 421 -5.29 32.42 5.54
C TRP A 421 -5.30 32.98 4.12
N VAL A 422 -5.80 32.21 3.15
CA VAL A 422 -5.92 32.69 1.75
C VAL A 422 -6.77 33.96 1.74
N THR A 423 -7.97 33.93 2.31
CA THR A 423 -8.86 35.10 2.38
C THR A 423 -8.23 36.31 3.05
N ALA A 424 -7.41 36.11 4.09
CA ALA A 424 -6.80 37.21 4.84
C ALA A 424 -5.56 37.82 4.18
N ASN A 425 -4.80 37.05 3.38
CA ASN A 425 -3.48 37.44 2.88
C ASN A 425 -3.42 37.74 1.39
N THR A 426 -4.55 37.62 0.69
CA THR A 426 -4.65 37.97 -0.73
C THR A 426 -5.56 39.18 -0.86
N THR A 427 -4.98 40.32 -1.28
CA THR A 427 -5.62 41.64 -1.21
C THR A 427 -6.31 42.07 -2.49
N GLU A 428 -6.16 41.29 -3.56
CA GLU A 428 -6.71 41.59 -4.87
C GLU A 428 -7.59 40.43 -5.33
N ASP A 429 -8.83 40.72 -5.75
CA ASP A 429 -9.75 39.76 -6.36
C ASP A 429 -9.20 39.25 -7.71
N THR A 430 -8.13 38.47 -7.68
CA THR A 430 -7.44 37.91 -8.85
C THR A 430 -7.86 36.48 -9.12
N TRP A 431 -7.41 35.96 -10.26
CA TRP A 431 -7.54 34.55 -10.57
C TRP A 431 -6.71 33.66 -9.66
N ASP A 432 -5.54 34.14 -9.27
CA ASP A 432 -4.62 33.45 -8.40
C ASP A 432 -5.25 33.23 -7.01
N GLN A 433 -5.88 34.26 -6.44
CA GLN A 433 -6.61 34.12 -5.17
C GLN A 433 -7.76 33.12 -5.28
N ALA A 434 -8.53 33.15 -6.36
CA ALA A 434 -9.66 32.23 -6.57
C ALA A 434 -9.19 30.79 -6.67
N TRP A 435 -8.06 30.58 -7.32
CA TRP A 435 -7.43 29.28 -7.48
C TRP A 435 -6.92 28.73 -6.14
N LEU A 436 -6.18 29.54 -5.37
CA LEU A 436 -5.69 29.17 -4.05
C LEU A 436 -6.82 28.88 -3.06
N LEU A 437 -7.91 29.68 -3.11
CA LEU A 437 -9.07 29.46 -2.25
C LEU A 437 -9.78 28.15 -2.59
N TRP A 438 -9.84 27.81 -3.88
CA TRP A 438 -10.42 26.55 -4.35
C TRP A 438 -9.61 25.34 -3.88
N MET A 439 -8.27 25.41 -3.89
CA MET A 439 -7.40 24.37 -3.32
C MET A 439 -7.73 24.07 -1.86
N GLY A 440 -7.88 25.12 -1.05
CA GLY A 440 -8.24 24.98 0.35
C GLY A 440 -9.65 24.40 0.54
N LEU A 441 -10.62 24.88 -0.23
CA LEU A 441 -12.01 24.43 -0.11
C LEU A 441 -12.21 22.98 -0.55
N ARG A 442 -11.47 22.49 -1.55
CA ARG A 442 -11.63 21.12 -2.02
C ARG A 442 -11.36 20.09 -0.92
N GLU A 443 -10.38 20.33 -0.06
CA GLU A 443 -10.17 19.49 1.13
C GLU A 443 -11.18 19.81 2.24
N PHE A 444 -11.63 21.07 2.34
CA PHE A 444 -12.68 21.45 3.29
C PHE A 444 -14.00 20.70 3.05
N VAL A 445 -14.42 20.56 1.78
CA VAL A 445 -15.65 19.86 1.39
C VAL A 445 -15.62 18.39 1.85
N LYS A 446 -14.46 17.73 1.81
CA LYS A 446 -14.34 16.33 2.24
C LYS A 446 -14.50 16.14 3.75
N ILE A 447 -14.20 17.17 4.54
CA ILE A 447 -14.20 17.11 6.01
C ILE A 447 -15.51 17.67 6.58
N ASP A 448 -15.97 18.81 6.08
CA ASP A 448 -17.16 19.52 6.53
C ASP A 448 -17.81 20.25 5.34
N PRO A 449 -18.59 19.52 4.52
CA PRO A 449 -19.19 20.07 3.30
C PRO A 449 -20.17 21.20 3.59
N GLU A 450 -20.88 21.16 4.72
CA GLU A 450 -21.82 22.21 5.12
C GLU A 450 -21.07 23.51 5.42
N ALA A 451 -20.03 23.47 6.25
CA ALA A 451 -19.24 24.67 6.55
C ALA A 451 -18.48 25.20 5.32
N ALA A 452 -17.96 24.32 4.47
CA ALA A 452 -17.28 24.70 3.22
C ALA A 452 -18.24 25.43 2.26
N LEU A 453 -19.47 24.92 2.14
CA LEU A 453 -20.51 25.53 1.33
C LEU A 453 -21.00 26.86 1.91
N GLU A 454 -21.24 26.93 3.21
CA GLU A 454 -21.57 28.18 3.91
C GLU A 454 -20.50 29.25 3.66
N PHE A 455 -19.23 28.84 3.76
CA PHE A 455 -18.11 29.71 3.45
C PHE A 455 -18.16 30.17 1.99
N ALA A 456 -18.28 29.26 1.02
CA ALA A 456 -18.32 29.60 -0.40
C ALA A 456 -19.48 30.56 -0.75
N LEU A 457 -20.67 30.33 -0.18
CA LEU A 457 -21.84 31.19 -0.35
C LEU A 457 -21.64 32.57 0.29
N SER A 458 -20.90 32.66 1.40
CA SER A 458 -20.59 33.95 2.03
C SER A 458 -19.66 34.84 1.19
N GLN A 459 -18.86 34.24 0.29
CA GLN A 459 -17.93 34.94 -0.59
C GLN A 459 -18.54 35.34 -1.96
N ALA A 460 -19.73 34.82 -2.28
CA ALA A 460 -20.38 34.91 -3.59
C ALA A 460 -21.06 36.25 -3.98
N PRO A 461 -21.42 37.22 -3.11
CA PRO A 461 -22.28 38.31 -3.58
C PRO A 461 -21.67 39.39 -4.48
N GLU A 462 -20.36 39.68 -4.46
CA GLU A 462 -19.82 40.88 -5.15
C GLU A 462 -18.37 40.74 -5.69
N SER A 463 -17.84 39.53 -5.78
CA SER A 463 -16.42 39.27 -6.07
C SER A 463 -16.19 38.59 -7.42
N VAL A 464 -14.95 38.62 -7.92
CA VAL A 464 -14.50 37.79 -9.06
C VAL A 464 -14.76 36.29 -8.82
N TYR A 465 -14.92 35.84 -7.56
CA TYR A 465 -15.32 34.48 -7.20
C TYR A 465 -16.75 34.15 -7.68
N ALA A 466 -17.65 35.12 -7.62
CA ALA A 466 -19.04 34.99 -8.07
C ALA A 466 -19.14 34.78 -9.59
N GLU A 467 -18.40 35.59 -10.36
CA GLU A 467 -18.36 35.49 -11.82
C GLU A 467 -17.74 34.17 -12.31
N ARG A 468 -16.96 33.49 -11.46
CA ARG A 468 -16.15 32.34 -11.85
C ARG A 468 -16.67 30.99 -11.36
N GLY A 469 -17.90 30.96 -10.85
CA GLY A 469 -18.52 29.71 -10.40
C GLY A 469 -17.80 29.11 -9.19
N PHE A 470 -17.36 29.95 -8.25
CA PHE A 470 -16.65 29.45 -7.07
C PHE A 470 -17.56 28.59 -6.17
N ALA A 471 -18.76 29.09 -5.85
CA ALA A 471 -19.78 28.32 -5.13
C ALA A 471 -20.28 27.11 -5.95
N ASP A 472 -20.26 27.24 -7.28
CA ASP A 472 -20.63 26.18 -8.21
C ASP A 472 -19.68 24.96 -8.10
N ARG A 473 -18.36 25.19 -8.16
CA ARG A 473 -17.38 24.10 -7.95
C ARG A 473 -17.48 23.44 -6.59
N VAL A 474 -17.79 24.21 -5.55
CA VAL A 474 -17.98 23.65 -4.20
C VAL A 474 -19.22 22.77 -4.18
N ILE A 475 -20.30 23.16 -4.86
CA ILE A 475 -21.48 22.31 -5.03
C ILE A 475 -21.15 21.05 -5.82
N ASP A 476 -20.37 21.15 -6.90
CA ASP A 476 -19.89 19.99 -7.64
C ASP A 476 -19.13 19.01 -6.73
N ASP A 477 -18.17 19.52 -5.94
CA ASP A 477 -17.40 18.70 -5.00
C ASP A 477 -18.30 18.09 -3.90
N VAL A 478 -19.34 18.80 -3.44
CA VAL A 478 -20.33 18.28 -2.46
C VAL A 478 -21.19 17.17 -3.08
N VAL A 479 -21.60 17.33 -4.34
CA VAL A 479 -22.34 16.32 -5.11
C VAL A 479 -21.47 15.08 -5.32
N ASP A 480 -20.22 15.25 -5.74
CA ASP A 480 -19.25 14.15 -5.92
C ASP A 480 -18.93 13.44 -4.58
N GLY A 481 -19.01 14.16 -3.46
CA GLY A 481 -18.92 13.62 -2.11
C GLY A 481 -20.14 12.81 -1.65
N GLY A 482 -21.23 12.80 -2.44
CA GLY A 482 -22.47 12.08 -2.11
C GLY A 482 -23.45 12.85 -1.21
N GLU A 483 -23.22 14.15 -0.98
CA GLU A 483 -24.02 15.00 -0.09
C GLU A 483 -25.09 15.77 -0.88
N LEU A 484 -25.87 15.04 -1.69
CA LEU A 484 -26.80 15.63 -2.66
C LEU A 484 -27.87 16.52 -2.04
N GLU A 485 -28.41 16.13 -0.87
CA GLU A 485 -29.42 16.93 -0.16
C GLU A 485 -28.88 18.29 0.29
N LEU A 486 -27.62 18.32 0.73
CA LEU A 486 -26.94 19.55 1.12
C LEU A 486 -26.71 20.45 -0.09
N ALA A 487 -26.25 19.89 -1.21
CA ALA A 487 -26.10 20.59 -2.47
C ALA A 487 -27.44 21.19 -2.95
N MET A 488 -28.53 20.43 -2.88
CA MET A 488 -29.88 20.90 -3.23
C MET A 488 -30.33 22.08 -2.36
N ALA A 489 -30.12 22.01 -1.04
CA ALA A 489 -30.46 23.10 -0.14
C ALA A 489 -29.64 24.39 -0.41
N ALA A 490 -28.46 24.25 -1.00
CA ALA A 490 -27.58 25.36 -1.36
C ALA A 490 -28.07 26.17 -2.57
N LEU A 491 -28.76 25.51 -3.51
CA LEU A 491 -29.10 26.05 -4.83
C LEU A 491 -29.89 27.36 -4.76
N ASP A 492 -30.83 27.46 -3.82
CA ASP A 492 -31.66 28.65 -3.63
C ASP A 492 -30.87 29.88 -3.15
N ARG A 493 -29.68 29.67 -2.63
CA ARG A 493 -28.81 30.70 -2.05
C ARG A 493 -27.76 31.20 -3.05
N LEU A 494 -27.62 30.54 -4.20
CA LEU A 494 -26.69 30.94 -5.24
C LEU A 494 -27.13 32.23 -5.93
N PRO A 495 -26.17 33.11 -6.30
CA PRO A 495 -26.45 34.21 -7.20
C PRO A 495 -26.92 33.66 -8.56
N GLU A 496 -27.78 34.43 -9.25
CA GLU A 496 -28.39 34.02 -10.51
C GLU A 496 -27.37 33.58 -11.57
N SER A 497 -26.21 34.24 -11.62
CA SER A 497 -25.11 33.91 -12.55
C SER A 497 -24.46 32.55 -12.33
N ALA A 498 -24.46 32.03 -11.09
CA ALA A 498 -23.88 30.72 -10.76
C ALA A 498 -24.92 29.60 -10.78
N ARG A 499 -26.19 29.94 -10.99
CA ARG A 499 -27.31 29.03 -10.75
C ARG A 499 -27.38 27.91 -11.79
N ILE A 500 -27.13 28.20 -13.08
CA ILE A 500 -27.39 27.23 -14.15
C ILE A 500 -26.44 26.02 -14.07
N ASP A 501 -25.15 26.25 -13.84
CA ASP A 501 -24.13 25.19 -13.81
C ASP A 501 -24.36 24.27 -12.59
N SER A 502 -24.59 24.85 -11.40
CA SER A 502 -24.79 24.07 -10.18
C SER A 502 -26.07 23.27 -10.22
N PHE A 503 -27.13 23.84 -10.80
CA PHE A 503 -28.36 23.10 -11.04
C PHE A 503 -28.07 21.92 -11.96
N THR A 504 -27.30 22.11 -13.04
CA THR A 504 -26.97 21.05 -13.99
C THR A 504 -26.20 19.90 -13.32
N SER A 505 -25.26 20.18 -12.43
CA SER A 505 -24.53 19.15 -11.68
C SER A 505 -25.43 18.40 -10.71
N VAL A 506 -26.20 19.11 -9.87
CA VAL A 506 -27.18 18.50 -8.94
C VAL A 506 -28.24 17.70 -9.70
N GLY A 507 -28.76 18.24 -10.80
CA GLY A 507 -29.70 17.59 -11.69
C GLY A 507 -29.15 16.34 -12.35
N THR A 508 -27.86 16.34 -12.70
CA THR A 508 -27.16 15.17 -13.23
C THR A 508 -27.05 14.08 -12.16
N ALA A 509 -26.65 14.42 -10.93
CA ALA A 509 -26.59 13.47 -9.84
C ALA A 509 -27.98 12.88 -9.49
N LEU A 510 -29.01 13.73 -9.39
CA LEU A 510 -30.40 13.28 -9.19
C LEU A 510 -30.86 12.33 -10.31
N ALA A 511 -30.50 12.63 -11.57
CA ALA A 511 -30.84 11.78 -12.70
C ALA A 511 -30.16 10.41 -12.64
N LEU A 512 -28.89 10.35 -12.20
CA LEU A 512 -28.14 9.12 -11.97
C LEU A 512 -28.69 8.32 -10.77
N GLU A 513 -29.29 8.98 -9.79
CA GLU A 513 -30.06 8.34 -8.70
C GLU A 513 -31.52 8.02 -9.09
N HIS A 514 -31.90 8.21 -10.35
CA HIS A 514 -33.26 8.02 -10.88
C HIS A 514 -34.36 8.90 -10.23
N ARG A 515 -33.97 10.02 -9.61
CA ARG A 515 -34.85 11.01 -8.96
C ARG A 515 -35.38 12.07 -9.94
N TRP A 516 -35.90 11.62 -11.08
CA TRP A 516 -36.27 12.50 -12.20
C TRP A 516 -37.38 13.51 -11.90
N GLN A 517 -38.21 13.25 -10.89
CA GLN A 517 -39.21 14.22 -10.49
C GLN A 517 -38.54 15.47 -9.91
N GLU A 518 -37.52 15.27 -9.08
CA GLU A 518 -36.75 16.35 -8.46
C GLU A 518 -35.91 17.09 -9.51
N VAL A 519 -35.36 16.37 -10.51
CA VAL A 519 -34.69 16.98 -11.68
C VAL A 519 -35.59 18.01 -12.39
N VAL A 520 -36.89 17.73 -12.48
CA VAL A 520 -37.88 18.62 -13.11
C VAL A 520 -38.26 19.78 -12.19
N GLU A 521 -38.47 19.48 -10.91
CA GLU A 521 -38.84 20.47 -9.88
C GLU A 521 -37.74 21.52 -9.69
N LEU A 522 -36.47 21.11 -9.78
CA LEU A 522 -35.32 22.02 -9.66
C LEU A 522 -35.45 23.23 -10.59
N ILE A 523 -35.86 23.04 -11.84
CA ILE A 523 -35.89 24.14 -12.81
C ILE A 523 -37.24 24.87 -12.89
N GLU A 524 -38.12 24.69 -11.89
CA GLU A 524 -39.35 25.46 -11.78
C GLU A 524 -39.06 26.95 -11.58
N GLY A 525 -39.09 27.71 -12.67
CA GLY A 525 -38.79 29.14 -12.70
C GLY A 525 -37.80 29.55 -13.78
N PHE A 526 -37.08 28.59 -14.36
CA PHE A 526 -36.18 28.82 -15.50
C PHE A 526 -36.99 29.22 -16.74
N SER A 527 -36.43 30.06 -17.60
CA SER A 527 -36.97 30.32 -18.93
C SER A 527 -36.99 29.04 -19.78
N ASP A 528 -37.81 29.00 -20.83
CA ASP A 528 -37.89 27.82 -21.71
C ASP A 528 -36.53 27.48 -22.35
N GLU A 529 -35.70 28.48 -22.63
CA GLU A 529 -34.36 28.28 -23.19
C GLU A 529 -33.41 27.65 -22.16
N GLU A 530 -33.40 28.14 -20.93
CA GLU A 530 -32.58 27.60 -19.83
C GLU A 530 -33.01 26.17 -19.47
N GLN A 531 -34.32 25.91 -19.40
CA GLN A 531 -34.83 24.56 -19.15
C GLN A 531 -34.36 23.57 -20.21
N VAL A 532 -34.39 23.99 -21.48
CA VAL A 532 -33.90 23.17 -22.59
C VAL A 532 -32.39 22.96 -22.50
N GLY A 533 -31.61 23.99 -22.14
CA GLY A 533 -30.17 23.89 -21.92
C GLY A 533 -29.82 22.86 -20.84
N TYR A 534 -30.42 23.02 -19.65
CA TYR A 534 -30.28 22.13 -18.51
C TYR A 534 -30.62 20.67 -18.86
N PHE A 535 -31.80 20.42 -19.45
CA PHE A 535 -32.22 19.05 -19.77
C PHE A 535 -31.34 18.41 -20.85
N ASN A 536 -30.78 19.17 -21.80
CA ASN A 536 -29.84 18.60 -22.77
C ASN A 536 -28.60 18.02 -22.06
N THR A 537 -28.08 18.72 -21.05
CA THR A 537 -26.89 18.26 -20.32
C THR A 537 -27.21 17.10 -19.37
N VAL A 538 -28.26 17.22 -18.56
CA VAL A 538 -28.66 16.16 -17.61
C VAL A 538 -28.99 14.86 -18.35
N THR A 539 -29.76 14.94 -19.44
CA THR A 539 -30.09 13.73 -20.23
C THR A 539 -28.88 13.18 -20.97
N TYR A 540 -27.89 14.00 -21.35
CA TYR A 540 -26.66 13.51 -21.98
C TYR A 540 -25.90 12.57 -21.05
N PHE A 541 -25.69 13.00 -19.79
CA PHE A 541 -24.99 12.18 -18.80
C PHE A 541 -25.79 10.94 -18.42
N ALA A 542 -27.10 11.06 -18.17
CA ALA A 542 -27.94 9.91 -17.87
C ALA A 542 -28.02 8.88 -19.02
N MET A 543 -28.06 9.33 -20.29
CA MET A 543 -28.01 8.44 -21.46
C MET A 543 -26.70 7.66 -21.56
N ARG A 544 -25.58 8.26 -21.13
CA ARG A 544 -24.26 7.61 -21.15
C ARG A 544 -24.15 6.53 -20.08
N ASP A 545 -24.84 6.71 -18.97
CA ASP A 545 -24.87 5.75 -17.87
C ASP A 545 -25.82 4.57 -18.17
N ASP A 546 -27.13 4.82 -18.30
CA ASP A 546 -28.11 3.80 -18.69
C ASP A 546 -29.22 4.36 -19.60
N LEU A 547 -29.00 4.24 -20.92
CA LEU A 547 -29.97 4.63 -21.93
C LEU A 547 -31.30 3.87 -21.83
N ILE A 548 -31.27 2.58 -21.48
CA ILE A 548 -32.48 1.74 -21.49
C ILE A 548 -33.39 2.18 -20.35
N GLU A 549 -32.83 2.33 -19.16
CA GLU A 549 -33.56 2.80 -17.99
C GLU A 549 -34.15 4.20 -18.20
N LEU A 550 -33.38 5.11 -18.82
CA LEU A 550 -33.89 6.44 -19.14
C LEU A 550 -35.10 6.39 -20.08
N LEU A 551 -35.07 5.54 -21.12
CA LEU A 551 -36.21 5.33 -22.02
C LEU A 551 -37.45 4.80 -21.28
N GLU A 552 -37.26 3.90 -20.32
CA GLU A 552 -38.34 3.36 -19.49
C GLU A 552 -38.87 4.36 -18.46
N THR A 553 -38.06 5.35 -18.09
CA THR A 553 -38.41 6.41 -17.14
C THR A 553 -39.32 7.45 -17.78
N VAL A 554 -39.08 7.84 -19.04
CA VAL A 554 -39.89 8.85 -19.76
C VAL A 554 -41.40 8.67 -19.56
N PRO A 555 -42.04 7.51 -19.80
CA PRO A 555 -43.49 7.36 -19.61
C PRO A 555 -43.95 7.47 -18.15
N LYS A 556 -43.05 7.24 -17.19
CA LYS A 556 -43.32 7.23 -15.73
C LYS A 556 -43.22 8.63 -15.11
N LEU A 557 -42.60 9.61 -15.79
CA LEU A 557 -42.52 10.98 -15.29
C LEU A 557 -43.94 11.55 -15.12
N PRO A 558 -44.27 12.21 -14.01
CA PRO A 558 -45.65 12.54 -13.68
C PRO A 558 -46.19 13.70 -14.51
N SER A 559 -45.35 14.70 -14.86
CA SER A 559 -45.80 15.85 -15.66
C SER A 559 -45.54 15.66 -17.16
N GLU A 560 -46.47 16.14 -17.99
CA GLU A 560 -46.31 16.13 -19.44
C GLU A 560 -45.11 16.98 -19.90
N LYS A 561 -44.88 18.11 -19.20
CA LYS A 561 -43.72 18.98 -19.40
C LYS A 561 -42.42 18.20 -19.19
N ALA A 562 -42.30 17.42 -18.12
CA ALA A 562 -41.13 16.58 -17.84
C ALA A 562 -40.90 15.56 -18.96
N ARG A 563 -41.95 14.81 -19.34
CA ARG A 563 -41.89 13.83 -20.42
C ARG A 563 -41.36 14.45 -21.71
N ARG A 564 -41.88 15.62 -22.07
CA ARG A 564 -41.48 16.37 -23.25
C ARG A 564 -40.02 16.81 -23.18
N LEU A 565 -39.59 17.43 -22.08
CA LEU A 565 -38.23 17.97 -21.93
C LEU A 565 -37.17 16.87 -21.93
N VAL A 566 -37.41 15.78 -21.20
CA VAL A 566 -36.50 14.61 -21.20
C VAL A 566 -36.44 13.97 -22.59
N ALA A 567 -37.58 13.76 -23.25
CA ALA A 567 -37.61 13.21 -24.60
C ALA A 567 -36.90 14.12 -25.63
N GLN A 568 -37.08 15.43 -25.51
CA GLN A 568 -36.42 16.41 -26.37
C GLN A 568 -34.89 16.42 -26.17
N GLY A 569 -34.42 16.37 -24.92
CA GLY A 569 -32.99 16.27 -24.59
C GLY A 569 -32.36 15.01 -25.18
N MET A 570 -33.03 13.86 -25.02
CA MET A 570 -32.56 12.59 -25.60
C MET A 570 -32.48 12.63 -27.13
N LEU A 571 -33.47 13.21 -27.80
CA LEU A 571 -33.49 13.35 -29.26
C LEU A 571 -32.36 14.28 -29.76
N ARG A 572 -32.12 15.40 -29.07
CA ARG A 572 -31.01 16.31 -29.41
C ARG A 572 -29.64 15.66 -29.23
N ASN A 573 -29.45 14.94 -28.14
CA ASN A 573 -28.20 14.20 -27.89
C ASN A 573 -27.99 13.10 -28.92
N HIS A 574 -29.05 12.40 -29.32
CA HIS A 574 -29.00 11.45 -30.42
C HIS A 574 -28.51 12.08 -31.73
N GLU A 575 -29.04 13.24 -32.11
CA GLU A 575 -28.64 13.98 -33.32
C GLU A 575 -27.19 14.49 -33.22
N ARG A 576 -26.80 15.03 -32.06
CA ARG A 576 -25.47 15.61 -31.84
C ARG A 576 -24.35 14.56 -31.84
N TYR A 577 -24.58 13.40 -31.25
CA TYR A 577 -23.56 12.36 -31.04
C TYR A 577 -23.67 11.18 -32.01
N GLY A 578 -24.38 11.35 -33.13
CA GLY A 578 -24.30 10.44 -34.27
C GLY A 578 -25.07 9.14 -34.11
N GLY A 579 -26.21 9.14 -33.40
CA GLY A 579 -27.19 8.07 -33.56
C GLY A 579 -27.32 7.07 -32.40
N SER A 580 -27.17 7.49 -31.14
CA SER A 580 -27.25 6.60 -29.96
C SER A 580 -28.59 5.87 -29.74
N LEU A 581 -29.61 6.17 -30.54
CA LEU A 581 -30.96 5.62 -30.43
C LEU A 581 -31.31 4.89 -31.73
N THR A 582 -32.03 3.79 -31.63
CA THR A 582 -32.64 3.13 -32.79
C THR A 582 -33.78 3.97 -33.37
N THR A 583 -34.13 3.75 -34.64
CA THR A 583 -35.29 4.41 -35.26
C THR A 583 -36.59 4.22 -34.46
N ASN A 584 -36.78 3.06 -33.83
CA ASN A 584 -37.95 2.80 -32.99
C ASN A 584 -37.94 3.64 -31.70
N GLN A 585 -36.79 3.80 -31.06
CA GLN A 585 -36.63 4.65 -29.87
C GLN A 585 -36.80 6.13 -30.21
N VAL A 586 -36.28 6.59 -31.36
CA VAL A 586 -36.52 7.95 -31.87
C VAL A 586 -38.02 8.19 -32.09
N ASN A 587 -38.71 7.29 -32.78
CA ASN A 587 -40.15 7.41 -33.02
C ASN A 587 -40.96 7.36 -31.71
N TYR A 588 -40.54 6.53 -30.76
CA TYR A 588 -41.12 6.45 -29.42
C TYR A 588 -40.99 7.77 -28.66
N LEU A 589 -39.80 8.39 -28.66
CA LEU A 589 -39.59 9.67 -27.97
C LEU A 589 -40.34 10.84 -28.65
N ARG A 590 -40.43 10.86 -29.98
CA ARG A 590 -41.15 11.90 -30.73
C ARG A 590 -42.62 12.00 -30.35
N GLN A 591 -43.26 10.89 -29.95
CA GLN A 591 -44.65 10.93 -29.50
C GLN A 591 -44.86 11.83 -28.28
N TYR A 592 -43.84 12.04 -27.45
CA TYR A 592 -43.90 12.93 -26.28
C TYR A 592 -43.56 14.39 -26.62
N VAL A 593 -42.93 14.64 -27.76
CA VAL A 593 -42.59 15.99 -28.24
C VAL A 593 -43.74 16.56 -29.08
N ASP A 594 -44.33 15.76 -29.97
CA ASP A 594 -45.29 16.21 -30.98
C ASP A 594 -46.73 16.41 -30.46
N GLN A 595 -47.06 15.95 -29.24
CA GLN A 595 -48.44 15.91 -28.73
C GLN A 595 -49.07 17.28 -28.41
N ASN A 596 -48.30 18.39 -28.39
CA ASN A 596 -48.82 19.71 -27.99
C ASN A 596 -48.53 20.86 -28.97
N ASP A 597 -47.94 20.61 -30.14
CA ASP A 597 -47.55 21.69 -31.05
C ASP A 597 -48.67 22.17 -32.01
N ASP A 598 -49.93 21.94 -31.66
CA ASP A 598 -51.06 22.49 -32.41
C ASP A 598 -51.18 24.02 -32.29
N SER A 599 -50.53 24.65 -31.29
CA SER A 599 -50.42 26.10 -31.18
C SER A 599 -49.28 26.73 -31.99
N ASN A 600 -48.30 25.94 -32.47
CA ASN A 600 -47.09 26.46 -33.10
C ASN A 600 -46.91 26.08 -34.58
N LYS A 601 -47.85 25.29 -35.15
CA LYS A 601 -47.99 25.09 -36.60
C LYS A 601 -48.16 26.38 -37.42
N ASN A 602 -48.29 27.55 -36.78
CA ASN A 602 -48.36 28.86 -37.43
C ASN A 602 -47.05 29.69 -37.40
N HIS A 603 -45.96 29.24 -36.75
CA HIS A 603 -44.74 30.05 -36.62
C HIS A 603 -43.44 29.40 -37.12
N LEU A 604 -43.48 28.17 -37.65
CA LEU A 604 -42.32 27.49 -38.27
C LEU A 604 -42.51 27.21 -39.78
N ASN A 605 -43.16 28.13 -40.50
CA ASN A 605 -43.14 28.22 -41.97
C ASN A 605 -42.43 29.48 -42.43
#